data_AF-A0AAD3RDN5-F1
#
_entry.id   AF-A0AAD3RDN5-F1
#
_cell.length_a   1.000
_cell.length_b   1.000
_cell.length_c   1.000
_cell.angle_alpha   90.00
_cell.angle_beta   90.00
_cell.angle_gamma   90.00
#
_symmetry.space_group_name_H-M   'P 1'
#
loop_
_entity.id
_entity.type
_entity.pdbx_description
1 polymer ?
#
loop_
_entity_poly.entity_id
_entity_poly.type
_entity_poly.pdbx_seq_one_letter_code
_entity_poly.pdbx_strand_id
1 'polypeptide(L)'
;MKAFIVLALFAVAYAAPIEDEDDKIVGGYECRKNSVPYQVSLNSGYHFCGGSLISSTWVVSAAHCYKSRIQVRLGGNNAFQPEGASNSSTFCKVIRHTGAAARSTGQ
;
A
#
# COMPACT_ATOMS: atom_id res chain seq x y z
N MET A 1 16.79 -16.53 -39.48
CA MET A 1 15.38 -16.11 -39.20
C MET A 1 14.94 -16.50 -37.79
N LYS A 2 14.96 -17.80 -37.43
CA LYS A 2 14.53 -18.31 -36.12
C LYS A 2 15.40 -17.81 -34.94
N ALA A 3 16.71 -17.69 -35.15
CA ALA A 3 17.64 -17.21 -34.13
C ALA A 3 17.39 -15.75 -33.71
N PHE A 4 17.00 -14.87 -34.65
CA PHE A 4 16.68 -13.48 -34.34
C PHE A 4 15.40 -13.34 -33.52
N ILE A 5 14.41 -14.22 -33.74
CA ILE A 5 13.20 -14.27 -32.93
C ILE A 5 13.55 -14.69 -31.50
N VAL A 6 14.39 -15.73 -31.34
CA VAL A 6 14.84 -16.18 -30.02
C VAL A 6 15.61 -15.06 -29.30
N LEU A 7 16.53 -14.39 -29.99
CA LEU A 7 17.33 -13.31 -29.42
C LEU A 7 16.48 -12.10 -29.02
N ALA A 8 15.46 -11.76 -29.82
CA ALA A 8 14.50 -10.72 -29.49
C ALA A 8 13.64 -11.09 -28.26
N LEU A 9 13.20 -12.35 -28.14
CA LEU A 9 12.42 -12.81 -26.99
C LEU A 9 13.26 -12.80 -25.70
N PHE A 10 14.53 -13.21 -25.76
CA PHE A 10 15.44 -13.15 -24.61
C PHE A 10 15.74 -11.70 -24.20
N ALA A 11 15.92 -10.79 -25.16
CA ALA A 11 16.13 -9.37 -24.87
C ALA A 11 14.92 -8.74 -24.19
N VAL A 12 13.69 -9.07 -24.62
CA VAL A 12 12.45 -8.58 -24.01
C VAL A 12 12.27 -9.13 -22.58
N ALA A 13 12.57 -10.41 -22.35
CA ALA A 13 12.48 -11.00 -21.02
C ALA A 13 13.49 -10.36 -20.03
N TYR A 14 14.67 -9.97 -20.51
CA TYR A 14 15.70 -9.33 -19.68
C TYR A 14 15.42 -7.84 -19.40
N ALA A 15 14.66 -7.18 -20.28
CA ALA A 15 14.27 -5.78 -20.15
C ALA A 15 12.95 -5.60 -19.37
N ALA A 16 12.30 -6.68 -18.95
CA ALA A 16 11.13 -6.57 -18.09
C ALA A 16 11.53 -5.89 -16.77
N PRO A 17 10.82 -4.85 -16.32
CA PRO A 17 11.08 -4.24 -15.03
C PRO A 17 10.86 -5.29 -13.95
N ILE A 18 11.90 -5.55 -13.17
CA ILE A 18 11.76 -6.26 -11.90
C ILE A 18 11.19 -5.20 -10.95
N GLU A 19 9.91 -5.33 -10.61
CA GLU A 19 9.30 -4.46 -9.61
C GLU A 19 9.90 -4.84 -8.25
N ASP A 20 10.96 -4.13 -7.86
CA ASP A 20 11.52 -4.18 -6.51
C ASP A 20 10.48 -3.60 -5.55
N GLU A 21 9.63 -4.48 -5.03
CA GLU A 21 8.69 -4.17 -3.95
C GLU A 21 9.45 -4.06 -2.62
N ASP A 22 10.23 -2.99 -2.46
CA ASP A 22 11.03 -2.71 -1.25
C ASP A 22 10.20 -2.30 -0.02
N ASP A 23 8.86 -2.26 -0.13
CA ASP A 23 7.93 -1.95 0.97
C ASP A 23 7.31 -3.20 1.63
N LYS A 24 7.96 -4.37 1.47
CA LYS A 24 7.44 -5.67 1.95
C LYS A 24 7.78 -5.94 3.42
N ILE A 25 6.91 -6.73 4.08
CA ILE A 25 7.18 -7.30 5.41
C ILE A 25 8.32 -8.31 5.30
N VAL A 26 9.49 -7.98 5.86
CA VAL A 26 10.71 -8.83 5.80
C VAL A 26 10.56 -10.07 6.67
N GLY A 27 10.83 -11.26 6.10
CA GLY A 27 10.75 -12.53 6.82
C GLY A 27 9.32 -13.02 7.12
N GLY A 28 8.31 -12.37 6.53
CA GLY A 28 6.91 -12.75 6.67
C GLY A 28 6.43 -13.77 5.63
N TYR A 29 5.12 -13.94 5.57
CA TYR A 29 4.41 -14.71 4.55
C TYR A 29 3.16 -13.95 4.10
N GLU A 30 2.66 -14.26 2.92
CA GLU A 30 1.42 -13.66 2.42
C GLU A 30 0.23 -14.08 3.27
N CYS A 31 -0.52 -13.10 3.79
CA CYS A 31 -1.71 -13.38 4.57
C CYS A 31 -2.79 -14.01 3.68
N ARG A 32 -3.54 -14.99 4.20
CA ARG A 32 -4.72 -15.51 3.49
C ARG A 32 -5.68 -14.35 3.21
N LYS A 33 -6.23 -14.30 2.00
CA LYS A 33 -7.24 -13.33 1.59
C LYS A 33 -8.29 -13.08 2.69
N ASN A 34 -8.46 -11.81 3.05
CA ASN A 34 -9.39 -11.29 4.07
C ASN A 34 -9.20 -11.84 5.50
N SER A 35 -8.08 -12.51 5.80
CA SER A 35 -7.80 -13.03 7.15
C SER A 35 -7.47 -11.94 8.17
N VAL A 36 -7.10 -10.74 7.69
CA VAL A 36 -6.78 -9.56 8.51
C VAL A 36 -7.79 -8.45 8.19
N PRO A 37 -9.08 -8.60 8.54
CA PRO A 37 -10.16 -7.74 8.03
C PRO A 37 -10.08 -6.28 8.54
N TYR A 38 -9.34 -6.03 9.61
CA TYR A 38 -9.10 -4.70 10.15
C TYR A 38 -7.96 -3.96 9.43
N GLN A 39 -7.16 -4.63 8.61
CA GLN A 39 -6.04 -3.98 7.93
C GLN A 39 -6.56 -2.99 6.88
N VAL A 40 -5.98 -1.80 6.87
CA VAL A 40 -6.26 -0.80 5.83
C VAL A 40 -5.01 -0.28 5.17
N SER A 41 -5.14 0.07 3.90
CA SER A 41 -4.14 0.81 3.16
C SER A 41 -4.51 2.29 3.15
N LEU A 42 -3.60 3.15 3.63
CA LEU A 42 -3.67 4.59 3.45
C LEU A 42 -3.01 4.96 2.11
N ASN A 43 -3.77 5.61 1.24
CA ASN A 43 -3.36 5.89 -0.13
C ASN A 43 -3.50 7.37 -0.48
N SER A 44 -2.55 7.92 -1.24
CA SER A 44 -2.58 9.30 -1.77
C SER A 44 -2.13 9.31 -3.24
N GLY A 45 -2.72 8.41 -4.04
CA GLY A 45 -2.27 8.06 -5.39
C GLY A 45 -1.45 6.76 -5.41
N TYR A 46 -0.75 6.47 -4.31
CA TYR A 46 -0.02 5.24 -4.03
C TYR A 46 -0.18 4.85 -2.56
N HIS A 47 0.04 3.57 -2.22
CA HIS A 47 0.07 3.10 -0.83
C HIS A 47 1.28 3.72 -0.12
N PHE A 48 1.08 4.36 1.03
CA PHE A 48 2.20 5.00 1.75
C PHE A 48 2.26 4.67 3.23
N CYS A 49 1.19 4.11 3.81
CA CYS A 49 1.12 3.67 5.20
C CYS A 49 0.01 2.65 5.39
N GLY A 50 0.14 1.84 6.45
CA GLY A 50 -0.95 1.01 6.98
C GLY A 50 -1.81 1.72 8.01
N GLY A 51 -2.85 1.04 8.47
CA GLY A 51 -3.67 1.42 9.62
C GLY A 51 -4.58 0.27 10.04
N SER A 52 -5.38 0.49 11.08
CA SER A 52 -6.36 -0.49 11.56
C SER A 52 -7.75 0.12 11.68
N LEU A 53 -8.74 -0.55 11.11
CA LEU A 53 -10.16 -0.24 11.28
C LEU A 53 -10.59 -0.65 12.69
N ILE A 54 -10.95 0.33 13.53
CA ILE A 54 -11.38 0.11 14.92
C ILE A 54 -12.89 0.24 15.10
N SER A 55 -13.59 0.79 14.10
CA SER A 55 -15.05 0.79 14.01
C SER A 55 -15.47 1.05 12.56
N SER A 56 -16.78 1.04 12.26
CA SER A 56 -17.30 1.30 10.91
C SER A 56 -16.88 2.67 10.31
N THR A 57 -16.46 3.63 11.15
CA THR A 57 -16.10 4.99 10.72
C THR A 57 -14.76 5.49 11.24
N TRP A 58 -14.00 4.64 11.96
CA TRP A 58 -12.72 5.03 12.56
C TRP A 58 -11.57 4.11 12.17
N VAL A 59 -10.48 4.72 11.73
CA VAL A 59 -9.19 4.09 11.48
C VAL A 59 -8.14 4.72 12.38
N VAL A 60 -7.30 3.90 13.00
CA VAL A 60 -6.09 4.34 13.72
C VAL A 60 -4.85 4.08 12.86
N SER A 61 -3.91 5.01 12.88
CA SER A 61 -2.61 4.90 12.19
C SER A 61 -1.55 5.75 12.93
N ALA A 62 -0.31 5.73 12.46
CA ALA A 62 0.77 6.52 13.02
C ALA A 62 0.62 8.01 12.68
N ALA A 63 0.93 8.90 13.62
CA ALA A 63 0.77 10.34 13.42
C ALA A 63 1.66 10.92 12.29
N HIS A 64 2.80 10.28 12.01
CA HIS A 64 3.70 10.69 10.92
C HIS A 64 3.17 10.30 9.52
N CYS A 65 2.17 9.40 9.44
CA CYS A 65 1.47 9.07 8.19
C CYS A 65 0.47 10.16 7.76
N TYR A 66 0.42 11.29 8.47
CA TYR A 66 -0.46 12.39 8.11
C TYR A 66 -0.12 12.96 6.72
N LYS A 67 -1.13 13.07 5.87
CA LYS A 67 -1.14 13.83 4.61
C LYS A 67 -2.43 14.63 4.51
N SER A 68 -2.44 15.69 3.70
CA SER A 68 -3.61 16.56 3.49
C SER A 68 -4.77 15.86 2.77
N ARG A 69 -4.48 14.83 1.97
CA ARG A 69 -5.47 13.97 1.31
C ARG A 69 -5.07 12.52 1.51
N ILE A 70 -5.98 11.73 2.05
CA ILE A 70 -5.80 10.29 2.28
C ILE A 70 -7.09 9.57 1.86
N GLN A 71 -6.94 8.53 1.06
CA GLN A 71 -7.97 7.55 0.72
C GLN A 71 -7.72 6.28 1.56
N VAL A 72 -8.74 5.80 2.26
CA VAL A 72 -8.68 4.49 2.94
C VAL A 72 -9.14 3.42 1.97
N ARG A 73 -8.34 2.36 1.81
CA ARG A 73 -8.74 1.15 1.10
C ARG A 73 -8.90 0.00 2.10
N LEU A 74 -10.09 -0.58 2.10
CA LEU A 74 -10.50 -1.70 2.95
C LEU A 74 -10.61 -2.97 2.11
N GLY A 75 -10.35 -4.13 2.72
CA GLY A 75 -10.65 -5.45 2.14
C GLY A 75 -9.82 -5.83 0.91
N GLY A 76 -8.73 -5.11 0.62
CA GLY A 76 -7.80 -5.46 -0.45
C GLY A 76 -6.69 -6.36 0.07
N ASN A 77 -6.36 -7.42 -0.69
CA ASN A 77 -5.21 -8.28 -0.38
C ASN A 77 -3.99 -7.98 -1.27
N ASN A 78 -4.21 -7.25 -2.38
CA ASN A 78 -3.16 -6.76 -3.27
C ASN A 78 -3.17 -5.23 -3.27
N ALA A 79 -2.06 -4.58 -2.91
CA ALA A 79 -1.96 -3.12 -2.87
C ALA A 79 -2.09 -2.48 -4.27
N PHE A 80 -1.67 -3.21 -5.29
CA PHE A 80 -1.61 -2.77 -6.69
C PHE A 80 -2.91 -2.98 -7.47
N GLN A 81 -3.79 -3.87 -6.99
CA GLN A 81 -5.02 -4.19 -7.70
C GLN A 81 -6.24 -3.80 -6.86
N PRO A 82 -7.10 -2.87 -7.34
CA PRO A 82 -8.41 -2.67 -6.73
C PRO A 82 -9.22 -3.97 -6.89
N GLU A 83 -9.32 -4.72 -5.81
CA GLU A 83 -9.97 -6.02 -5.78
C GLU A 83 -11.47 -5.83 -5.48
N GLY A 84 -12.34 -6.03 -6.49
CA GLY A 84 -13.79 -5.89 -6.32
C GLY A 84 -14.20 -4.54 -5.72
N ALA A 85 -15.31 -4.48 -4.98
CA ALA A 85 -15.79 -3.28 -4.28
C ALA A 85 -14.84 -2.88 -3.13
N SER A 86 -13.60 -2.50 -3.45
CA SER A 86 -12.72 -1.77 -2.54
C SER A 86 -13.46 -0.49 -2.18
N ASN A 87 -14.14 -0.50 -1.02
CA ASN A 87 -14.92 0.62 -0.52
C ASN A 87 -13.96 1.73 -0.14
N SER A 88 -13.55 2.50 -1.15
CA SER A 88 -12.63 3.60 -0.96
C SER A 88 -13.37 4.75 -0.33
N SER A 89 -13.10 5.00 0.95
CA SER A 89 -13.72 6.09 1.69
C SER A 89 -12.72 7.22 1.86
N THR A 90 -13.13 8.44 1.51
CA THR A 90 -12.38 9.66 1.78
C THR A 90 -12.69 10.13 3.20
N PHE A 91 -11.69 10.48 3.98
CA PHE A 91 -11.90 10.96 5.36
C PHE A 91 -12.56 12.35 5.39
N CYS A 92 -13.45 12.55 6.37
CA CYS A 92 -13.93 13.90 6.72
C CYS A 92 -12.97 14.63 7.68
N LYS A 93 -12.18 13.90 8.48
CA LYS A 93 -11.28 14.48 9.50
C LYS A 93 -10.12 13.54 9.83
N VAL A 94 -8.91 14.10 9.93
CA VAL A 94 -7.71 13.39 10.42
C VAL A 94 -7.28 14.03 11.74
N ILE A 95 -7.24 13.24 12.82
CA ILE A 95 -6.91 13.73 14.18
C ILE A 95 -5.53 13.20 14.55
N ARG A 96 -4.55 14.10 14.66
CA ARG A 96 -3.22 13.77 15.18
C ARG A 96 -3.21 13.92 16.70
N HIS A 97 -2.50 13.04 17.39
CA HIS A 97 -2.30 13.17 18.83
C HIS A 97 -1.52 14.47 19.16
N THR A 98 -1.92 15.17 20.23
CA THR A 98 -1.40 16.51 20.61
C THR A 98 0.09 16.53 20.95
N GLY A 99 0.67 15.40 21.37
CA GLY A 99 2.10 15.25 21.67
C GLY A 99 2.97 14.70 20.53
N ALA A 100 2.38 14.42 19.35
CA ALA A 100 3.14 13.87 18.22
C ALA A 100 3.95 14.96 17.52
N ALA A 101 5.14 15.24 18.04
CA ALA A 101 6.13 16.10 17.38
C ALA A 101 6.51 15.51 16.02
N ALA A 102 6.52 16.34 14.98
CA ALA A 102 7.16 16.00 13.71
C ALA A 102 8.68 16.02 13.94
N ARG A 103 9.23 14.96 14.55
CA ARG A 103 10.67 14.80 14.61
C ARG A 103 11.11 14.35 13.22
N SER A 104 11.33 15.31 12.33
CA SER A 104 12.07 15.08 11.09
C SER A 104 13.47 14.68 11.50
N THR A 105 13.75 13.38 11.60
CA THR A 105 15.11 12.89 11.50
C THR A 105 15.56 13.24 10.09
N GLY A 106 16.20 14.39 9.95
CA GLY A 106 17.13 14.63 8.86
C GLY A 106 18.33 13.75 9.13
N GLN A 107 18.47 12.69 8.34
CA GLN A 107 19.72 12.01 8.04
C GLN A 107 19.54 11.27 6.71
#